data_AF-V9IHL8-F1
#
_entry.id   AF-V9IHL8-F1
#
_cell.length_a   1.000
_cell.length_b   1.000
_cell.length_c   1.000
_cell.angle_alpha   90.00
_cell.angle_beta   90.00
_cell.angle_gamma   90.00
#
_symmetry.space_group_name_H-M   'P 1'
#
loop_
_entity.id
_entity.type
_entity.pdbx_description
1 polymer ?
#
loop_
_entity_poly.entity_id
_entity_poly.type
_entity_poly.pdbx_seq_one_letter_code
_entity_poly.pdbx_strand_id
1 'polypeptide(L)'
;MDENISTVVFHPIISSIQKIALYETKSRFYLMGSNNTLTRFRVLKIDRMESKELVVVDDKREYTQDEIKDLVNMIDMGNRTRAGQRNNIGGVARIVSAFGIIGFVRFLEGYYIILVTKRRKVAVIGHHTIYKIEDTSMIYIPNDTIRVFHPDEQRYVKMFQSIDLSSNFYFSYSYDLTHTLQNNMTPPKHIKPDIFYTNAKDLNHTDNSDAEDAEDFFNIWAFKKNLNNSSTEKYVDYGIRSNPHRRFVWNSHLLKPVEKDLHRDWILYVTHGFIGQSNVSIFRKIYVCNYYCQKK
;
A
#
# COMPACT_ATOMS: atom_id res chain seq x y z
N MET A 1 5.26 45.20 -15.64
CA MET A 1 5.69 43.85 -16.03
C MET A 1 5.13 42.94 -14.98
N ASP A 2 3.95 42.38 -15.24
CA ASP A 2 3.27 41.52 -14.27
C ASP A 2 3.92 40.14 -14.32
N GLU A 3 4.58 39.75 -13.24
CA GLU A 3 5.12 38.42 -13.07
C GLU A 3 3.96 37.41 -13.11
N ASN A 4 3.97 36.59 -14.15
CA ASN A 4 2.97 35.58 -14.42
C ASN A 4 3.22 34.39 -13.48
N ILE A 5 2.84 34.53 -12.20
CA ILE A 5 3.00 33.49 -11.17
C ILE A 5 2.05 32.33 -11.51
N SER A 6 2.60 31.26 -12.07
CA SER A 6 1.89 29.99 -12.22
C SER A 6 1.56 29.41 -10.84
N THR A 7 0.28 29.18 -10.58
CA THR A 7 -0.19 28.63 -9.30
C THR A 7 0.08 27.13 -9.28
N VAL A 8 0.92 26.67 -8.35
CA VAL A 8 1.26 25.25 -8.19
C VAL A 8 0.23 24.58 -7.28
N VAL A 9 -0.37 23.47 -7.74
CA VAL A 9 -1.35 22.72 -6.97
C VAL A 9 -0.83 21.31 -6.69
N PHE A 10 -0.95 20.90 -5.45
CA PHE A 10 -0.43 19.64 -4.94
C PHE A 10 -1.55 18.65 -4.65
N HIS A 11 -1.53 17.51 -5.33
CA HIS A 11 -2.54 16.46 -5.22
C HIS A 11 -1.98 15.23 -4.52
N PRO A 12 -2.59 14.74 -3.43
CA PRO A 12 -2.13 13.53 -2.74
C PRO A 12 -2.36 12.28 -3.61
N ILE A 13 -1.32 11.45 -3.74
CA ILE A 13 -1.42 10.17 -4.46
C ILE A 13 -2.10 9.14 -3.57
N ILE A 14 -3.30 8.74 -3.99
CA ILE A 14 -4.09 7.71 -3.33
C ILE A 14 -3.53 6.34 -3.70
N SER A 15 -3.36 5.44 -2.73
CA SER A 15 -3.08 4.04 -3.04
C SER A 15 -4.22 3.45 -3.87
N SER A 16 -3.86 2.98 -5.06
CA SER A 16 -4.81 2.40 -6.01
C SER A 16 -5.38 1.07 -5.50
N ILE A 17 -4.64 0.34 -4.69
CA ILE A 17 -5.07 -0.96 -4.13
C ILE A 17 -5.84 -0.73 -2.84
N GLN A 18 -7.15 -1.00 -2.89
CA GLN A 18 -8.06 -0.87 -1.74
C GLN A 18 -8.88 -2.13 -1.47
N LYS A 19 -8.87 -3.08 -2.41
CA LYS A 19 -9.47 -4.40 -2.30
C LYS A 19 -8.45 -5.43 -2.78
N ILE A 20 -8.30 -6.51 -2.02
CA ILE A 20 -7.36 -7.60 -2.29
C ILE A 20 -8.13 -8.91 -2.24
N ALA A 21 -7.95 -9.78 -3.22
CA ALA A 21 -8.41 -11.15 -3.18
C ALA A 21 -7.20 -12.09 -3.20
N LEU A 22 -7.13 -13.01 -2.22
CA LEU A 22 -6.08 -14.02 -2.14
C LEU A 22 -6.57 -15.34 -2.73
N TYR A 23 -5.81 -15.87 -3.68
CA TYR A 23 -6.03 -17.18 -4.30
C TYR A 23 -4.85 -18.11 -4.01
N GLU A 24 -5.16 -19.39 -3.89
CA GLU A 24 -4.20 -20.44 -3.59
C GLU A 24 -4.01 -21.42 -4.73
N THR A 25 -2.75 -21.75 -4.98
CA THR A 25 -2.35 -22.95 -5.71
C THR A 25 -1.33 -23.72 -4.86
N LYS A 26 -0.98 -24.94 -5.29
CA LYS A 26 0.03 -25.75 -4.60
C LYS A 26 1.35 -25.00 -4.40
N SER A 27 1.83 -24.31 -5.43
CA SER A 27 3.16 -23.67 -5.40
C SER A 27 3.14 -22.19 -5.10
N ARG A 28 2.00 -21.51 -5.22
CA ARG A 28 1.94 -20.04 -5.12
C ARG A 28 0.67 -19.53 -4.47
N PHE A 29 0.80 -18.38 -3.81
CA PHE A 29 -0.32 -17.49 -3.57
C PHE A 29 -0.34 -16.38 -4.62
N TYR A 30 -1.56 -16.01 -5.02
CA TYR A 30 -1.82 -14.88 -5.91
C TYR A 30 -2.71 -13.88 -5.19
N LEU A 31 -2.19 -12.67 -4.92
CA LEU A 31 -2.98 -11.56 -4.43
C LEU A 31 -3.36 -10.68 -5.61
N MET A 32 -4.66 -10.51 -5.82
CA MET A 32 -5.21 -9.62 -6.83
C MET A 32 -5.66 -8.34 -6.14
N GLY A 33 -4.86 -7.29 -6.27
CA GLY A 33 -5.14 -5.96 -5.75
C GLY A 33 -5.95 -5.16 -6.76
N SER A 34 -6.95 -4.42 -6.30
CA SER A 34 -7.82 -3.61 -7.15
C SER A 34 -8.25 -2.32 -6.46
N ASN A 35 -8.61 -1.33 -7.28
CA ASN A 35 -9.29 -0.14 -6.79
C ASN A 35 -10.78 -0.42 -6.48
N ASN A 36 -11.45 0.53 -5.83
CA ASN A 36 -12.84 0.34 -5.41
C ASN A 36 -13.80 0.11 -6.59
N THR A 37 -13.54 0.75 -7.72
CA THR A 37 -14.34 0.68 -8.96
C THR A 37 -14.02 -0.54 -9.83
N LEU A 38 -13.04 -1.37 -9.44
CA LEU A 38 -12.65 -2.58 -10.18
C LEU A 38 -12.23 -2.30 -11.63
N THR A 39 -11.57 -1.15 -11.87
CA THR A 39 -11.09 -0.76 -13.21
C THR A 39 -9.59 -0.92 -13.40
N ARG A 40 -8.84 -1.05 -12.30
CA ARG A 40 -7.39 -1.25 -12.32
C ARG A 40 -7.02 -2.33 -11.33
N PHE A 41 -6.19 -3.26 -11.79
CA PHE A 41 -5.75 -4.39 -11.00
C PHE A 41 -4.23 -4.51 -11.03
N ARG A 42 -3.66 -5.09 -9.97
CA ARG A 42 -2.25 -5.48 -9.87
C ARG A 42 -2.19 -6.88 -9.27
N VAL A 43 -1.17 -7.65 -9.63
CA VAL A 43 -1.02 -9.02 -9.15
C VAL A 43 0.28 -9.16 -8.40
N LEU A 44 0.20 -9.71 -7.18
CA LEU A 44 1.35 -10.11 -6.40
C LEU A 44 1.40 -11.62 -6.30
N LYS A 45 2.57 -12.21 -6.56
CA LYS A 45 2.78 -13.65 -6.48
C LYS A 45 3.71 -13.94 -5.32
N ILE A 46 3.35 -14.91 -4.49
CA ILE A 46 4.17 -15.35 -3.36
C ILE A 46 4.47 -16.83 -3.57
N ASP A 47 5.74 -17.20 -3.51
CA ASP A 47 6.14 -18.59 -3.59
C ASP A 47 5.79 -19.33 -2.29
N ARG A 48 5.28 -20.56 -2.43
CA ARG A 48 4.93 -21.46 -1.33
C ARG A 48 5.81 -22.72 -1.30
N MET A 49 6.73 -22.84 -2.25
CA MET A 49 7.68 -23.95 -2.34
C MET A 49 8.97 -23.69 -1.54
N GLU A 50 9.14 -22.48 -1.01
CA GLU A 50 10.19 -22.15 -0.07
C GLU A 50 9.72 -22.28 1.39
N SER A 51 10.47 -23.02 2.20
CA SER A 51 10.08 -23.32 3.59
C SER A 51 10.38 -22.17 4.55
N LYS A 52 11.50 -21.47 4.34
CA LYS A 52 12.03 -20.47 5.27
C LYS A 52 12.23 -19.08 4.68
N GLU A 53 12.21 -18.96 3.36
CA GLU A 53 12.43 -17.70 2.66
C GLU A 53 11.11 -17.14 2.13
N LEU A 54 11.00 -15.81 2.13
CA LEU A 54 9.86 -15.12 1.59
C LEU A 54 10.22 -14.63 0.19
N VAL A 55 9.67 -15.29 -0.83
CA VAL A 55 9.85 -14.90 -2.23
C VAL A 55 8.56 -14.28 -2.73
N VAL A 56 8.60 -12.97 -2.94
CA VAL A 56 7.45 -12.18 -3.39
C VAL A 56 7.81 -11.49 -4.70
N VAL A 57 6.98 -11.71 -5.72
CA VAL A 57 7.18 -11.17 -7.07
C VAL A 57 6.05 -10.22 -7.41
N ASP A 58 6.40 -8.95 -7.60
CA ASP A 58 5.55 -7.90 -8.14
C ASP A 58 5.97 -7.61 -9.59
N ASP A 59 5.10 -7.91 -10.54
CA ASP A 59 5.34 -7.61 -11.96
C ASP A 59 5.14 -6.14 -12.32
N LYS A 60 4.68 -5.32 -11.35
CA LYS A 60 4.48 -3.87 -11.45
C LYS A 60 3.54 -3.46 -12.60
N ARG A 61 2.82 -4.41 -13.20
CA ARG A 61 1.92 -4.20 -14.33
C ARG A 61 0.51 -3.92 -13.83
N GLU A 62 -0.19 -3.02 -14.52
CA GLU A 62 -1.63 -2.86 -14.36
C GLU A 62 -2.38 -3.80 -15.31
N TYR A 63 -3.38 -4.47 -14.77
CA TYR A 63 -4.24 -5.41 -15.46
C TYR A 63 -5.65 -4.84 -15.57
N THR A 64 -6.31 -5.20 -16.67
CA THR A 64 -7.73 -4.98 -16.91
C THR A 64 -8.57 -6.06 -16.22
N GLN A 65 -9.89 -5.82 -16.14
CA GLN A 65 -10.81 -6.77 -15.54
C GLN A 65 -10.85 -8.11 -16.31
N ASP A 66 -10.77 -8.07 -17.64
CA ASP A 66 -10.81 -9.27 -18.47
C ASP A 66 -9.54 -10.11 -18.28
N GLU A 67 -8.36 -9.49 -18.27
CA GLU A 67 -7.09 -10.20 -18.02
C GLU A 67 -7.07 -10.86 -16.63
N ILE A 68 -7.64 -10.21 -15.61
CA ILE A 68 -7.75 -10.81 -14.26
C ILE A 68 -8.74 -11.96 -14.24
N LYS A 69 -9.86 -11.83 -14.94
CA LYS A 69 -10.84 -12.91 -15.05
C LYS A 69 -10.22 -14.15 -15.69
N ASP A 70 -9.45 -13.96 -16.76
CA ASP A 70 -8.72 -15.05 -17.41
C ASP A 70 -7.67 -15.66 -16.49
N LEU A 71 -6.94 -14.84 -15.72
CA LEU A 71 -5.98 -15.32 -14.72
C LEU A 71 -6.66 -16.19 -13.64
N VAL A 72 -7.81 -15.76 -13.09
CA VAL A 72 -8.58 -16.55 -12.14
C VAL A 72 -9.02 -17.87 -12.78
N ASN A 73 -9.55 -17.84 -14.00
CA ASN A 73 -9.97 -19.05 -14.72
C ASN A 73 -8.80 -20.03 -14.93
N MET A 74 -7.60 -19.53 -15.25
CA MET A 74 -6.42 -20.38 -15.40
C MET A 74 -6.01 -21.04 -14.07
N ILE A 75 -6.06 -20.29 -12.96
CA ILE A 75 -5.82 -20.84 -11.62
C ILE A 75 -6.89 -21.92 -11.30
N ASP A 76 -8.15 -21.67 -11.68
CA ASP A 76 -9.28 -22.58 -11.48
C ASP A 76 -9.05 -23.92 -12.18
N MET A 77 -8.70 -23.85 -13.46
CA MET A 77 -8.40 -25.03 -14.26
C MET A 77 -7.21 -25.81 -13.71
N GLY A 78 -6.14 -25.11 -13.30
CA GLY A 78 -4.96 -25.70 -12.69
C GLY A 78 -5.25 -26.47 -11.40
N ASN A 79 -6.21 -26.01 -10.60
CA ASN A 79 -6.63 -26.69 -9.37
C ASN A 79 -7.62 -27.85 -9.63
N ARG A 80 -8.48 -27.75 -10.66
CA ARG A 80 -9.49 -28.78 -10.97
C ARG A 80 -8.92 -30.07 -11.56
N THR A 81 -7.85 -30.01 -12.34
CA THR A 81 -7.23 -31.19 -12.99
C THR A 81 -6.68 -32.25 -12.02
N ARG A 82 -6.79 -32.04 -10.71
CA ARG A 82 -6.33 -32.96 -9.66
C ARG A 82 -7.44 -33.47 -8.72
N ALA A 83 -8.60 -32.83 -8.69
CA ALA A 83 -9.73 -33.31 -7.91
C ALA A 83 -10.56 -34.26 -8.79
N GLY A 84 -10.26 -35.57 -8.69
CA GLY A 84 -11.12 -36.61 -9.27
C GLY A 84 -12.58 -36.35 -8.90
N GLN A 85 -13.46 -36.45 -9.90
CA GLN A 85 -14.88 -36.15 -9.83
C GLN A 85 -15.53 -36.44 -8.47
N ARG A 86 -15.71 -35.40 -7.66
CA ARG A 86 -16.73 -35.37 -6.62
C ARG A 86 -17.41 -34.02 -6.68
N ASN A 87 -18.70 -34.08 -6.94
CA ASN A 87 -19.66 -32.99 -6.94
C ASN A 87 -19.33 -31.94 -5.87
N ASN A 88 -18.81 -30.80 -6.30
CA ASN A 88 -19.05 -29.53 -5.64
C ASN A 88 -18.83 -28.39 -6.63
N ILE A 89 -19.88 -27.58 -6.74
CA ILE A 89 -19.89 -26.28 -7.38
C ILE A 89 -18.83 -25.41 -6.68
N GLY A 90 -17.71 -25.12 -7.33
CA GLY A 90 -16.73 -24.18 -6.79
C GLY A 90 -15.45 -24.13 -7.61
N GLY A 91 -15.20 -22.98 -8.26
CA GLY A 91 -13.89 -22.61 -8.81
C GLY A 91 -12.80 -22.56 -7.73
N VAL A 92 -11.59 -22.06 -8.03
CA VAL A 92 -10.58 -21.84 -6.98
C VAL A 92 -11.24 -21.07 -5.87
N ALA A 93 -11.22 -21.67 -4.68
CA ALA A 93 -11.69 -21.02 -3.49
C ALA A 93 -10.75 -19.85 -3.22
N ARG A 94 -11.14 -18.66 -3.67
CA ARG A 94 -10.68 -17.39 -3.11
C ARG A 94 -10.67 -17.56 -1.59
N ILE A 95 -9.48 -17.62 -1.00
CA ILE A 95 -9.31 -17.97 0.41
C ILE A 95 -9.88 -16.84 1.27
N VAL A 96 -9.46 -15.62 0.95
CA VAL A 96 -9.72 -14.43 1.75
C VAL A 96 -9.89 -13.22 0.84
N SER A 97 -10.84 -12.37 1.20
CA SER A 97 -10.91 -10.99 0.72
C SER A 97 -10.38 -10.06 1.81
N ALA A 98 -9.56 -9.11 1.42
CA ALA A 98 -8.87 -8.20 2.30
C ALA A 98 -8.89 -6.77 1.75
N PHE A 99 -8.53 -5.82 2.59
CA PHE A 99 -8.47 -4.40 2.29
C PHE A 99 -7.04 -3.84 2.28
N GLY A 100 -6.07 -4.65 2.71
CA GLY A 100 -4.66 -4.27 2.76
C GLY A 100 -3.79 -5.37 3.35
N ILE A 101 -2.48 -5.28 3.07
CA ILE A 101 -1.46 -6.14 3.66
C ILE A 101 -0.86 -5.39 4.85
N ILE A 102 -0.94 -5.97 6.04
CA ILE A 102 -0.26 -5.42 7.23
C ILE A 102 1.24 -5.72 7.14
N GLY A 103 1.59 -6.93 6.70
CA GLY A 103 2.96 -7.33 6.43
C GLY A 103 3.15 -8.84 6.59
N PHE A 104 4.40 -9.22 6.78
CA PHE A 104 4.88 -10.58 6.84
C PHE A 104 5.63 -10.81 8.14
N VAL A 105 5.41 -11.96 8.78
CA VAL A 105 6.11 -12.36 10.00
C VAL A 105 6.60 -13.78 9.87
N ARG A 106 7.84 -14.03 10.30
CA ARG A 106 8.44 -15.36 10.31
C ARG A 106 8.46 -15.89 11.73
N PHE A 107 7.96 -17.11 11.93
CA PHE A 107 8.17 -17.87 13.14
C PHE A 107 9.18 -19.00 12.88
N LEU A 108 9.04 -20.12 13.57
CA LEU A 108 10.01 -21.21 13.51
C LEU A 108 9.78 -22.09 12.30
N GLU A 109 8.52 -22.30 11.90
CA GLU A 109 8.15 -23.14 10.76
C GLU A 109 8.12 -22.40 9.41
N GLY A 110 7.97 -21.07 9.41
CA GLY A 110 7.93 -20.30 8.16
C GLY A 110 7.29 -18.93 8.28
N TYR A 111 7.01 -18.33 7.12
CA TYR A 111 6.38 -17.03 7.01
C TYR A 111 4.86 -17.11 7.02
N TYR A 112 4.25 -16.09 7.61
CA TYR A 112 2.82 -15.81 7.55
C TYR A 112 2.59 -14.45 6.93
N ILE A 113 1.51 -14.33 6.17
CA ILE A 113 0.97 -13.04 5.71
C ILE A 113 -0.15 -12.59 6.65
N ILE A 114 -0.16 -11.30 6.99
CA ILE A 114 -1.21 -10.68 7.81
C ILE A 114 -2.00 -9.71 6.94
N LEU A 115 -3.30 -9.95 6.83
CA LEU A 115 -4.23 -9.21 5.97
C LEU A 115 -5.31 -8.51 6.81
N VAL A 116 -5.69 -7.29 6.41
CA VAL A 116 -6.86 -6.60 6.96
C VAL A 116 -8.11 -7.16 6.29
N THR A 117 -8.95 -7.91 7.01
CA THR A 117 -10.17 -8.52 6.44
C THR A 117 -11.41 -7.68 6.65
N LYS A 118 -11.45 -6.87 7.71
CA LYS A 118 -12.50 -5.88 7.95
C LYS A 118 -11.91 -4.55 8.39
N ARG A 119 -12.55 -3.47 7.93
CA ARG A 119 -12.21 -2.10 8.29
C ARG A 119 -13.48 -1.28 8.43
N ARG A 120 -13.46 -0.30 9.34
CA ARG A 120 -14.54 0.67 9.50
C ARG A 120 -14.03 2.08 9.29
N LYS A 121 -14.80 2.89 8.55
CA LYS A 121 -14.56 4.33 8.43
C LYS A 121 -14.81 4.99 9.79
N VAL A 122 -13.81 5.70 10.31
CA VAL A 122 -13.91 6.35 11.64
C VAL A 122 -13.78 7.87 11.59
N ALA A 123 -13.13 8.41 10.56
CA ALA A 123 -12.98 9.84 10.40
C ALA A 123 -12.78 10.22 8.92
N VAL A 124 -12.97 11.50 8.64
CA VAL A 124 -12.76 12.18 7.36
C VAL A 124 -12.01 13.49 7.64
N ILE A 125 -10.84 13.64 7.04
CA ILE A 125 -10.07 14.88 7.06
C ILE A 125 -10.01 15.42 5.63
N GLY A 126 -10.75 16.49 5.34
CA GLY A 126 -10.93 16.96 3.96
C GLY A 126 -11.54 15.88 3.07
N HIS A 127 -10.82 15.45 2.03
CA HIS A 127 -11.22 14.35 1.14
C HIS A 127 -10.69 12.98 1.58
N HIS A 128 -9.91 12.93 2.67
CA HIS A 128 -9.24 11.73 3.12
C HIS A 128 -10.10 10.97 4.09
N THR A 129 -10.23 9.67 3.87
CA THR A 129 -10.92 8.78 4.80
C THR A 129 -9.93 8.02 5.66
N ILE A 130 -10.18 7.98 6.96
CA ILE A 130 -9.42 7.21 7.94
C ILE A 130 -10.23 5.97 8.31
N TYR A 131 -9.54 4.84 8.31
CA TYR A 131 -10.11 3.54 8.63
C TYR A 131 -9.49 2.98 9.90
N LYS A 132 -10.33 2.37 10.73
CA LYS A 132 -9.93 1.48 11.82
C LYS A 132 -9.94 0.04 11.31
N ILE A 133 -8.91 -0.73 11.65
CA ILE A 133 -8.88 -2.18 11.44
C ILE A 133 -9.87 -2.82 12.41
N GLU A 134 -10.80 -3.64 11.91
CA GLU A 134 -11.77 -4.36 12.76
C GLU A 134 -11.49 -5.86 12.82
N ASP A 135 -10.84 -6.40 11.79
CA ASP A 135 -10.55 -7.83 11.72
C ASP A 135 -9.33 -8.07 10.83
N THR A 136 -8.56 -9.09 11.18
CA THR A 136 -7.33 -9.46 10.50
C THR A 136 -7.25 -10.97 10.33
N SER A 137 -6.69 -11.41 9.22
CA SER A 137 -6.40 -12.83 8.97
C SER A 137 -4.90 -13.04 8.88
N MET A 138 -4.40 -14.06 9.56
CA MET A 138 -3.01 -14.50 9.52
C MET A 138 -2.94 -15.86 8.83
N ILE A 139 -2.23 -15.95 7.71
CA ILE A 139 -2.23 -17.13 6.83
C ILE A 139 -0.80 -17.62 6.65
N TYR A 140 -0.56 -18.91 6.89
CA TYR A 140 0.72 -19.56 6.66
C TYR A 140 1.03 -19.66 5.16
N ILE A 141 2.24 -19.28 4.75
CA ILE A 141 2.62 -19.20 3.34
C ILE A 141 3.12 -20.55 2.79
N PRO A 142 4.15 -21.19 3.38
CA PRO A 142 4.71 -22.42 2.84
C PRO A 142 3.66 -23.51 2.68
N ASN A 143 3.83 -24.34 1.66
CA ASN A 143 2.96 -25.50 1.47
C ASN A 143 3.20 -26.52 2.60
N ASP A 144 2.13 -27.17 3.08
CA ASP A 144 2.24 -28.23 4.09
C ASP A 144 3.18 -29.38 3.67
N THR A 145 3.37 -29.64 2.38
CA THR A 145 4.29 -30.69 1.90
C THR A 145 5.76 -30.40 2.17
N ILE A 146 6.13 -29.13 2.33
CA ILE A 146 7.52 -28.71 2.62
C ILE A 146 7.67 -28.18 4.05
N ARG A 147 6.59 -28.23 4.83
CA ARG A 147 6.55 -27.67 6.17
C ARG A 147 7.46 -28.46 7.10
N VAL A 148 8.37 -27.76 7.74
CA VAL A 148 9.23 -28.33 8.78
C VAL A 148 8.56 -28.05 10.12
N PHE A 149 8.09 -29.10 10.79
CA PHE A 149 7.39 -28.98 12.07
C PHE A 149 8.32 -28.50 13.19
N HIS A 150 7.84 -27.59 14.03
CA HIS A 150 8.53 -27.14 15.23
C HIS A 150 7.56 -27.11 16.44
N PRO A 151 7.89 -27.78 17.56
CA PRO A 151 6.97 -27.90 18.71
C PRO A 151 6.55 -26.54 19.31
N ASP A 152 7.44 -25.55 19.32
CA ASP A 152 7.13 -24.22 19.85
C ASP A 152 6.37 -23.28 18.90
N GLU A 153 6.10 -23.66 17.65
CA GLU A 153 5.48 -22.77 16.66
C GLU A 153 4.15 -22.18 17.17
N GLN A 154 3.27 -23.05 17.65
CA GLN A 154 1.94 -22.65 18.13
C GLN A 154 2.02 -21.68 19.33
N ARG A 155 3.09 -21.76 20.12
CA ARG A 155 3.34 -20.82 21.23
C ARG A 155 3.65 -19.43 20.70
N TYR A 156 4.51 -19.30 19.69
CA TYR A 156 4.84 -18.01 19.07
C TYR A 156 3.66 -17.41 18.31
N VAL A 157 2.90 -18.24 17.57
CA VAL A 157 1.67 -17.82 16.90
C VAL A 157 0.67 -17.25 17.91
N LYS A 158 0.39 -17.96 19.01
CA LYS A 158 -0.51 -17.49 20.07
C LYS A 158 0.00 -16.23 20.76
N MET A 159 1.31 -16.15 21.01
CA MET A 159 1.92 -14.95 21.61
C MET A 159 1.72 -13.74 20.71
N PHE A 160 1.89 -13.89 19.39
CA PHE A 160 1.63 -12.81 18.45
C PHE A 160 0.13 -12.45 18.38
N GLN A 161 -0.75 -13.45 18.32
CA GLN A 161 -2.21 -13.26 18.30
C GLN A 161 -2.78 -12.63 19.59
N SER A 162 -2.02 -12.61 20.70
CA SER A 162 -2.40 -11.87 21.90
C SER A 162 -2.43 -10.35 21.69
N ILE A 163 -1.75 -9.85 20.65
CA ILE A 163 -1.83 -8.46 20.22
C ILE A 163 -3.14 -8.26 19.48
N ASP A 164 -4.06 -7.50 20.09
CA ASP A 164 -5.34 -7.20 19.46
C ASP A 164 -5.21 -6.13 18.36
N LEU A 165 -5.03 -6.61 17.13
CA LEU A 165 -4.97 -5.78 15.93
C LEU A 165 -6.29 -5.07 15.59
N SER A 166 -7.41 -5.42 16.22
CA SER A 166 -8.73 -4.83 15.97
C SER A 166 -9.05 -3.62 16.86
N SER A 167 -8.39 -3.48 18.02
CA SER A 167 -8.82 -2.48 19.00
C SER A 167 -8.38 -1.05 18.70
N ASN A 168 -7.17 -0.82 18.19
CA ASN A 168 -6.56 0.52 18.17
C ASN A 168 -5.63 0.81 16.97
N PHE A 169 -5.86 0.15 15.84
CA PHE A 169 -5.03 0.32 14.65
C PHE A 169 -5.77 1.02 13.53
N TYR A 170 -5.09 2.00 12.91
CA TYR A 170 -5.68 2.89 11.93
C TYR A 170 -4.78 3.05 10.72
N PHE A 171 -5.39 3.31 9.57
CA PHE A 171 -4.70 3.63 8.33
C PHE A 171 -5.57 4.50 7.41
N SER A 172 -4.95 5.08 6.40
CA SER A 172 -5.65 5.72 5.28
C SER A 172 -4.91 5.39 3.98
N TYR A 173 -5.66 5.21 2.88
CA TYR A 173 -5.07 5.00 1.57
C TYR A 173 -4.54 6.29 0.94
N SER A 174 -4.99 7.44 1.45
CA SER A 174 -4.80 8.75 0.79
C SER A 174 -4.11 9.77 1.69
N TYR A 175 -3.95 9.48 2.98
CA TYR A 175 -3.45 10.43 3.97
C TYR A 175 -2.45 9.75 4.90
N ASP A 176 -1.33 10.43 5.13
CA ASP A 176 -0.28 9.90 5.99
C ASP A 176 -0.57 10.21 7.46
N LEU A 177 -1.07 9.20 8.18
CA LEU A 177 -1.36 9.30 9.62
C LEU A 177 -0.10 9.34 10.49
N THR A 178 1.08 9.05 9.93
CA THR A 178 2.32 9.05 10.72
C THR A 178 2.81 10.46 11.02
N HIS A 179 2.33 11.46 10.28
CA HIS A 179 2.67 12.86 10.43
C HIS A 179 1.56 13.69 11.06
N THR A 180 1.92 14.82 11.67
CA THR A 180 0.96 15.81 12.14
C THR A 180 0.29 16.53 10.97
N LEU A 181 -0.90 17.09 11.20
CA LEU A 181 -1.61 17.89 10.20
C LEU A 181 -0.74 19.05 9.69
N GLN A 182 -0.04 19.73 10.60
CA GLN A 182 0.88 20.82 10.26
C GLN A 182 1.94 20.35 9.24
N ASN A 183 2.54 19.17 9.46
CA ASN A 183 3.54 18.64 8.55
C ASN A 183 2.93 18.25 7.19
N ASN A 184 1.77 17.61 7.18
CA ASN A 184 1.08 17.22 5.95
C ASN A 184 0.55 18.40 5.14
N MET A 185 0.25 19.53 5.78
CA MET A 185 -0.14 20.79 5.13
C MET A 185 1.05 21.68 4.75
N THR A 186 2.27 21.31 5.17
CA THR A 186 3.46 22.08 4.79
C THR A 186 3.77 21.78 3.33
N PRO A 187 4.04 22.81 2.49
CA PRO A 187 4.52 22.60 1.14
C PRO A 187 5.74 21.68 1.15
N PRO A 188 5.86 20.74 0.20
CA PRO A 188 7.01 19.85 0.16
C PRO A 188 8.30 20.68 0.08
N LYS A 189 9.21 20.43 1.02
CA LYS A 189 10.54 21.04 1.03
C LYS A 189 11.37 20.39 -0.09
N HIS A 190 12.23 21.16 -0.75
CA HIS A 190 13.09 20.74 -1.87
C HIS A 190 12.44 20.59 -3.26
N ILE A 191 11.27 21.17 -3.50
CA ILE A 191 10.85 21.44 -4.89
C ILE A 191 11.65 22.66 -5.37
N LYS A 192 12.80 22.44 -6.01
CA LYS A 192 13.53 23.51 -6.69
C LYS A 192 12.62 24.07 -7.80
N PRO A 193 12.29 25.38 -7.80
CA PRO A 193 11.55 26.01 -8.90
C PRO A 193 12.38 26.11 -10.20
N ASP A 194 13.63 25.65 -10.19
CA ASP A 194 14.62 25.97 -11.22
C ASP A 194 14.49 25.18 -12.53
N ILE A 195 13.41 24.43 -12.74
CA ILE A 195 13.13 23.80 -14.04
C ILE A 195 12.77 24.86 -15.12
N PHE A 196 12.68 26.15 -14.78
CA PHE A 196 12.32 27.22 -15.71
C PHE A 196 13.49 28.04 -16.27
N TYR A 197 14.75 27.75 -15.90
CA TYR A 197 15.91 28.42 -16.50
C TYR A 197 17.07 27.47 -16.80
N THR A 198 16.89 26.59 -17.78
CA THR A 198 18.04 26.09 -18.56
C THR A 198 17.88 26.57 -20.00
N ASN A 199 18.16 27.86 -20.20
CA ASN A 199 18.62 28.29 -21.51
C ASN A 199 19.90 27.52 -21.81
N ALA A 200 19.88 26.80 -22.91
CA ALA A 200 21.03 26.12 -23.48
C ALA A 200 22.23 27.08 -23.59
N LYS A 201 23.18 26.92 -22.68
CA LYS A 201 24.62 27.23 -22.81
C LYS A 201 25.30 26.79 -21.52
N ASP A 202 26.49 26.23 -21.67
CA ASP A 202 27.41 25.80 -20.62
C ASP A 202 27.32 24.33 -20.20
N LEU A 203 27.52 23.46 -21.19
CA LEU A 203 28.40 22.31 -21.00
C LEU A 203 29.83 22.86 -20.90
N ASN A 204 30.46 22.75 -19.73
CA ASN A 204 31.89 22.47 -19.58
C ASN A 204 32.28 22.24 -18.11
N HIS A 205 33.17 21.27 -17.95
CA HIS A 205 34.01 20.92 -16.80
C HIS A 205 33.50 19.95 -15.74
N THR A 206 34.50 19.35 -15.10
CA THR A 206 34.70 17.92 -14.85
C THR A 206 34.93 17.61 -13.37
N ASP A 207 34.75 16.33 -13.06
CA ASP A 207 35.39 15.48 -12.04
C ASP A 207 34.86 15.41 -10.58
N ASN A 208 34.47 14.16 -10.27
CA ASN A 208 34.65 13.37 -9.04
C ASN A 208 33.97 13.79 -7.73
N SER A 209 32.95 13.02 -7.30
CA SER A 209 33.07 11.96 -6.28
C SER A 209 31.70 11.51 -5.77
N ASP A 210 31.51 10.19 -5.72
CA ASP A 210 30.66 9.36 -4.86
C ASP A 210 29.34 9.91 -4.27
N ALA A 211 28.25 9.18 -4.60
CA ALA A 211 26.95 9.07 -3.89
C ALA A 211 25.70 9.75 -4.51
N GLU A 212 25.48 9.67 -5.82
CA GLU A 212 24.32 10.30 -6.48
C GLU A 212 23.29 9.36 -7.16
N ASP A 213 23.37 8.04 -7.00
CA ASP A 213 22.47 7.11 -7.74
C ASP A 213 21.03 6.98 -7.17
N ALA A 214 20.64 7.82 -6.20
CA ALA A 214 19.25 7.90 -5.71
C ALA A 214 18.50 9.14 -6.19
N GLU A 215 19.21 10.18 -6.65
CA GLU A 215 18.58 11.44 -7.09
C GLU A 215 18.05 11.36 -8.53
N ASP A 216 18.72 10.58 -9.39
CA ASP A 216 18.31 10.40 -10.79
C ASP A 216 16.98 9.64 -10.97
N PHE A 217 16.57 8.83 -9.98
CA PHE A 217 15.27 8.15 -10.02
C PHE A 217 14.10 9.13 -9.82
N PHE A 218 14.29 10.20 -9.05
CA PHE A 218 13.25 11.22 -8.83
C PHE A 218 13.09 12.16 -10.03
N ASN A 219 14.15 12.38 -10.81
CA ASN A 219 14.14 13.26 -11.98
C ASN A 219 13.35 12.67 -13.18
N ILE A 220 13.27 11.34 -13.30
CA ILE A 220 12.58 10.66 -14.41
C ILE A 220 11.04 10.74 -14.33
N TRP A 221 10.46 10.75 -13.12
CA TRP A 221 9.00 10.71 -12.95
C TRP A 221 8.33 12.07 -13.17
N ALA A 222 9.09 13.16 -13.00
CA ALA A 222 8.63 14.52 -13.28
C ALA A 222 8.47 14.81 -14.78
N PHE A 223 9.13 14.04 -15.66
CA PHE A 223 9.19 14.35 -17.09
C PHE A 223 8.06 13.75 -17.94
N LYS A 224 7.32 12.75 -17.43
CA LYS A 224 6.46 11.91 -18.29
C LYS A 224 4.97 12.31 -18.36
N LYS A 225 4.57 13.45 -17.81
CA LYS A 225 3.16 13.89 -17.86
C LYS A 225 2.95 15.32 -18.38
N ASN A 226 3.93 15.86 -19.10
CA ASN A 226 3.74 17.05 -19.93
C ASN A 226 3.72 16.64 -21.41
N LEU A 227 2.56 16.16 -21.84
CA LEU A 227 2.07 16.42 -23.19
C LEU A 227 0.56 16.23 -23.18
N ASN A 228 -0.17 17.34 -23.00
CA ASN A 228 -1.33 17.68 -23.82
C ASN A 228 -1.78 19.11 -23.45
N ASN A 229 -1.58 20.00 -24.43
CA ASN A 229 -1.95 21.41 -24.43
C ASN A 229 -3.46 21.61 -24.28
N SER A 230 -3.85 22.63 -23.53
CA SER A 230 -4.64 23.75 -24.07
C SER A 230 -4.62 24.93 -23.10
N SER A 231 -4.53 26.12 -23.66
CA SER A 231 -4.40 27.41 -22.99
C SER A 231 -5.66 27.83 -22.25
N THR A 232 -5.59 27.89 -20.91
CA THR A 232 -6.31 28.82 -20.01
C THR A 232 -5.84 28.53 -18.57
N GLU A 233 -5.24 29.52 -17.89
CA GLU A 233 -4.66 29.46 -16.54
C GLU A 233 -3.53 28.42 -16.33
N LYS A 234 -2.28 28.89 -16.13
CA LYS A 234 -1.10 28.04 -15.92
C LYS A 234 -1.09 27.45 -14.50
N TYR A 235 -1.93 26.47 -14.23
CA TYR A 235 -1.76 25.61 -13.06
C TYR A 235 -0.80 24.48 -13.40
N VAL A 236 0.14 24.20 -12.51
CA VAL A 236 0.98 23.00 -12.59
C VAL A 236 0.56 22.07 -11.47
N ASP A 237 -0.01 20.93 -11.85
CA ASP A 237 -0.49 19.90 -10.92
C ASP A 237 0.61 18.87 -10.64
N TYR A 238 0.97 18.70 -9.37
CA TYR A 238 1.91 17.67 -8.94
C TYR A 238 1.24 16.63 -8.04
N GLY A 239 1.45 15.35 -8.37
CA GLY A 239 1.08 14.23 -7.49
C GLY A 239 2.14 14.02 -6.41
N ILE A 240 1.77 14.09 -5.13
CA ILE A 240 2.69 13.92 -4.01
C ILE A 240 2.30 12.72 -3.15
N ARG A 241 3.32 11.95 -2.76
CA ARG A 241 3.24 10.95 -1.69
C ARG A 241 4.33 11.25 -0.69
N SER A 242 3.96 11.56 0.55
CA SER A 242 4.93 11.78 1.63
C SER A 242 5.63 10.47 2.00
N ASN A 243 6.89 10.59 2.41
CA ASN A 243 7.55 9.50 3.15
C ASN A 243 6.98 9.48 4.57
N PRO A 244 6.66 8.32 5.16
CA PRO A 244 6.07 8.27 6.49
C PRO A 244 7.12 8.49 7.59
N HIS A 245 6.65 9.01 8.72
CA HIS A 245 7.45 9.16 9.93
C HIS A 245 7.65 7.79 10.61
N ARG A 246 8.86 7.23 10.49
CA ARG A 246 9.18 5.86 10.93
C ARG A 246 8.83 5.54 12.39
N ARG A 247 9.01 6.49 13.32
CA ARG A 247 8.61 6.32 14.74
C ARG A 247 7.14 5.92 14.96
N PHE A 248 6.24 6.25 14.03
CA PHE A 248 4.81 6.00 14.18
C PHE A 248 4.28 4.92 13.23
N VAL A 249 5.14 4.32 12.39
CA VAL A 249 4.79 3.19 11.54
C VAL A 249 4.86 1.92 12.39
N TRP A 250 3.72 1.47 12.91
CA TRP A 250 3.67 0.32 13.81
C TRP A 250 4.11 -0.98 13.12
N ASN A 251 3.65 -1.20 11.88
CA ASN A 251 3.96 -2.40 11.11
C ASN A 251 5.30 -2.34 10.34
N SER A 252 6.21 -1.44 10.72
CA SER A 252 7.51 -1.27 10.03
C SER A 252 8.34 -2.57 10.01
N HIS A 253 8.35 -3.32 11.11
CA HIS A 253 9.03 -4.61 11.16
C HIS A 253 8.39 -5.66 10.22
N LEU A 254 7.06 -5.66 10.14
CA LEU A 254 6.30 -6.61 9.30
C LEU A 254 6.47 -6.31 7.80
N LEU A 255 6.73 -5.05 7.44
CA LEU A 255 6.95 -4.63 6.05
C LEU A 255 8.42 -4.76 5.61
N LYS A 256 9.37 -4.83 6.55
CA LYS A 256 10.81 -4.89 6.28
C LYS A 256 11.22 -5.89 5.18
N PRO A 257 10.65 -7.11 5.09
CA PRO A 257 11.05 -8.07 4.06
C PRO A 257 10.68 -7.68 2.63
N VAL A 258 9.72 -6.76 2.44
CA VAL A 258 9.11 -6.49 1.13
C VAL A 258 9.03 -5.00 0.77
N GLU A 259 9.30 -4.10 1.72
CA GLU A 259 9.08 -2.65 1.54
C GLU A 259 9.87 -2.05 0.37
N LYS A 260 11.04 -2.62 0.05
CA LYS A 260 11.91 -2.12 -1.04
C LYS A 260 11.51 -2.64 -2.42
N ASP A 261 10.98 -3.85 -2.49
CA ASP A 261 10.78 -4.56 -3.76
C ASP A 261 9.39 -4.32 -4.34
N LEU A 262 8.39 -4.14 -3.46
CA LEU A 262 7.00 -3.96 -3.83
C LEU A 262 6.70 -2.56 -4.36
N HIS A 263 5.74 -2.49 -5.28
CA HIS A 263 5.11 -1.24 -5.64
C HIS A 263 4.44 -0.59 -4.42
N ARG A 264 4.61 0.73 -4.28
CA ARG A 264 4.15 1.50 -3.12
C ARG A 264 2.64 1.38 -2.82
N ASP A 265 1.83 0.98 -3.79
CA ASP A 265 0.39 0.77 -3.58
C ASP A 265 0.05 -0.48 -2.76
N TRP A 266 0.96 -1.47 -2.73
CA TRP A 266 0.83 -2.62 -1.82
C TRP A 266 1.17 -2.28 -0.38
N ILE A 267 1.96 -1.22 -0.18
CA ILE A 267 2.47 -0.83 1.13
C ILE A 267 1.42 0.01 1.87
N LEU A 268 0.96 -0.52 3.01
CA LEU A 268 0.02 0.15 3.88
C LEU A 268 0.66 0.42 5.23
N TYR A 269 0.84 1.70 5.57
CA TYR A 269 1.35 2.08 6.90
C TYR A 269 0.20 2.13 7.91
N VAL A 270 0.39 1.43 9.03
CA VAL A 270 -0.57 1.33 10.12
C VAL A 270 -0.05 2.09 11.34
N THR A 271 -0.90 2.90 11.96
CA THR A 271 -0.60 3.61 13.22
C THR A 271 -1.39 2.99 14.37
N HIS A 272 -0.82 3.04 15.57
CA HIS A 272 -1.47 2.61 16.81
C HIS A 272 -1.84 3.83 17.66
N GLY A 273 -3.07 3.86 18.17
CA GLY A 273 -3.54 5.00 18.95
C GLY A 273 -5.04 5.10 19.09
N PHE A 274 -5.56 6.33 19.07
CA PHE A 274 -6.98 6.63 19.09
C PHE A 274 -7.27 7.72 18.05
N ILE A 275 -8.30 7.47 17.23
CA ILE A 275 -8.83 8.44 16.27
C ILE A 275 -10.35 8.50 16.46
N GLY A 276 -10.85 9.68 16.79
CA GLY A 276 -12.28 9.95 16.92
C GLY A 276 -12.65 11.23 16.19
N GLN A 277 -13.85 11.25 15.60
CA GLN A 277 -14.43 12.45 15.00
C GLN A 277 -15.84 12.66 15.54
N SER A 278 -16.15 13.89 15.97
CA SER A 278 -17.49 14.30 16.37
C SER A 278 -17.92 15.55 15.60
N ASN A 279 -19.20 15.61 15.25
CA ASN A 279 -19.81 16.79 14.67
C ASN A 279 -20.50 17.57 15.78
N VAL A 280 -20.05 18.79 16.04
CA VAL A 280 -20.58 19.66 17.09
C VAL A 280 -21.27 20.85 16.44
N SER A 281 -22.52 21.14 16.81
CA SER A 281 -23.20 22.35 16.37
C SER A 281 -23.00 23.47 17.37
N ILE A 282 -22.35 24.55 16.95
CA ILE A 282 -22.15 25.76 17.77
C ILE A 282 -22.73 26.94 16.97
N PHE A 283 -23.69 27.66 17.54
CA PHE A 283 -24.37 28.80 16.90
C PHE A 283 -24.91 28.50 15.48
N ARG A 284 -25.59 27.36 15.30
CA ARG A 284 -26.13 26.87 14.01
C ARG A 284 -25.08 26.57 12.93
N LYS A 285 -23.78 26.59 13.27
CA LYS A 285 -22.69 26.11 12.41
C LYS A 285 -22.23 24.74 12.87
N ILE A 286 -21.97 23.83 11.94
CA ILE A 286 -21.46 22.48 12.24
C ILE A 286 -19.94 22.51 12.18
N TYR A 287 -19.30 22.09 13.26
CA TYR A 287 -17.86 21.93 13.40
C TYR A 287 -17.50 20.46 13.45
N VAL A 288 -16.42 20.08 12.78
CA VAL A 288 -15.87 18.72 12.82
C VAL A 288 -14.67 18.73 13.77
N CYS A 289 -14.82 18.11 14.93
CA CYS A 289 -13.74 17.94 15.90
C CYS A 289 -13.06 16.60 15.67
N ASN A 290 -11.76 16.62 15.37
CA ASN A 290 -10.93 15.43 15.22
C ASN A 290 -10.00 15.29 16.43
N TYR A 291 -10.00 14.12 17.05
CA TYR A 291 -9.11 13.77 18.16
C TYR A 291 -8.10 12.73 17.70
N TYR A 292 -6.82 13.00 17.94
CA TYR A 292 -5.74 12.12 17.57
C TYR A 292 -4.82 11.90 18.76
N CYS A 293 -4.61 10.63 19.13
CA CYS A 293 -3.63 10.25 20.15
C CYS A 293 -2.80 9.09 19.61
N GLN A 294 -1.51 9.29 19.33
CA GLN A 294 -0.58 8.21 19.05
C GLN A 294 -0.02 7.68 20.35
N LYS A 295 -0.18 6.37 20.60
CA LYS A 295 0.53 5.70 21.70
C LYS A 295 1.93 5.32 21.20
N LYS A 296 2.96 5.76 21.92
CA LYS A 296 4.35 5.33 21.73
C LYS A 296 4.54 3.91 22.23
#